data_AF-A0A3E0J8E2-F1
#
_entry.id   AF-A0A3E0J8E2-F1
#
_cell.length_a   1.000
_cell.length_b   1.000
_cell.length_c   1.000
_cell.angle_alpha   90.00
_cell.angle_beta   90.00
_cell.angle_gamma   90.00
#
_symmetry.space_group_name_H-M   'P 1'
#
loop_
_entity.id
_entity.type
_entity.pdbx_description
1 polymer ?
#
loop_
_entity_poly.entity_id
_entity_poly.type
_entity_poly.pdbx_seq_one_letter_code
_entity_poly.pdbx_strand_id
1 'polypeptide(L)'
;MKKKNVFAAVEHFERGPFAKVLEAFRVRYERVGEPVGTIYTAPLSHEELVALADFMDMSVYALELQRKISLKNFEEKLQVKYPGVKLEQLLRVYFRKETVPLLDKK
;
A
#
# COMPACT_ATOMS: atom_id res chain seq x y z
N MET A 1 -12.42 14.94 -6.16
CA MET A 1 -12.27 14.23 -4.87
C MET A 1 -11.12 13.23 -4.86
N LYS A 2 -10.99 12.34 -5.86
CA LYS A 2 -9.95 11.29 -5.93
C LYS A 2 -8.52 11.78 -5.62
N LYS A 3 -8.09 12.92 -6.19
CA LYS A 3 -6.74 13.49 -5.93
C LYS A 3 -6.47 13.78 -4.46
N LYS A 4 -7.44 14.36 -3.72
CA LYS A 4 -7.27 14.68 -2.30
C LYS A 4 -7.03 13.41 -1.46
N ASN A 5 -7.76 12.34 -1.77
CA ASN A 5 -7.61 11.06 -1.07
C ASN A 5 -6.26 10.38 -1.36
N VAL A 6 -5.75 10.48 -2.59
CA VAL A 6 -4.41 9.95 -2.93
C VAL A 6 -3.34 10.68 -2.12
N PHE A 7 -3.37 12.02 -2.08
CA PHE A 7 -2.39 12.78 -1.30
C PHE A 7 -2.51 12.53 0.21
N ALA A 8 -3.73 12.43 0.74
CA ALA A 8 -3.95 12.08 2.15
C ALA A 8 -3.42 10.67 2.49
N ALA A 9 -3.59 9.71 1.58
CA ALA A 9 -3.00 8.38 1.73
C ALA A 9 -1.48 8.47 1.75
N VAL A 10 -0.88 9.15 0.76
CA VAL A 10 0.58 9.34 0.67
C VAL A 10 1.13 9.97 1.95
N GLU A 11 0.52 11.06 2.44
CA GLU A 11 0.94 11.73 3.67
C GLU A 11 0.91 10.79 4.89
N HIS A 12 -0.10 9.93 4.99
CA HIS A 12 -0.16 8.90 6.04
C HIS A 12 1.00 7.90 5.92
N PHE A 13 1.28 7.40 4.71
CA PHE A 13 2.34 6.42 4.50
C PHE A 13 3.75 7.01 4.61
N GLU A 14 3.94 8.30 4.28
CA GLU A 14 5.22 9.01 4.45
C GLU A 14 5.56 9.27 5.91
N ARG A 15 4.54 9.42 6.77
CA ARG A 15 4.72 9.63 8.22
C ARG A 15 4.98 8.33 8.99
N GLY A 16 4.60 7.19 8.42
CA GLY A 16 4.70 5.89 9.07
C GLY A 16 5.85 5.01 8.55
N PRO A 17 6.16 3.90 9.24
CA PRO A 17 7.19 2.96 8.83
C PRO A 17 6.66 2.03 7.72
N PHE A 18 6.40 2.57 6.53
CA PHE A 18 5.82 1.81 5.41
C PHE A 18 6.75 1.67 4.21
N ALA A 19 7.96 2.25 4.25
CA ALA A 19 8.86 2.31 3.11
C ALA A 19 9.14 0.93 2.48
N LYS A 20 9.51 -0.09 3.27
CA LYS A 20 9.77 -1.43 2.71
C LYS A 20 8.50 -2.15 2.27
N VAL A 21 7.38 -1.91 2.95
CA VAL A 21 6.07 -2.47 2.58
C VAL A 21 5.68 -1.98 1.18
N LEU A 22 5.71 -0.65 0.99
CA LEU A 22 5.39 -0.04 -0.28
C LEU A 22 6.40 -0.41 -1.37
N GLU A 23 7.68 -0.55 -1.02
CA GLU A 23 8.70 -0.98 -1.98
C GLU A 23 8.47 -2.43 -2.43
N ALA A 24 8.13 -3.33 -1.50
CA ALA A 24 7.78 -4.71 -1.83
C ALA A 24 6.53 -4.77 -2.72
N PHE A 25 5.53 -3.93 -2.46
CA PHE A 25 4.36 -3.79 -3.33
C PHE A 25 4.73 -3.23 -4.71
N ARG A 26 5.60 -2.22 -4.79
CA ARG A 26 6.08 -1.64 -6.04
C ARG A 26 6.77 -2.69 -6.90
N VAL A 27 7.75 -3.39 -6.35
CA VAL A 27 8.49 -4.46 -7.05
C VAL A 27 7.53 -5.55 -7.54
N ARG A 28 6.53 -5.92 -6.73
CA ARG A 28 5.54 -6.91 -7.12
C ARG A 28 4.62 -6.39 -8.24
N TYR A 29 4.17 -5.15 -8.14
CA TYR A 29 3.30 -4.50 -9.12
C TYR A 29 4.02 -4.29 -10.45
N GLU A 30 5.26 -3.80 -10.46
CA GLU A 30 6.05 -3.59 -11.69
C GLU A 30 6.29 -4.88 -12.47
N ARG A 31 6.38 -6.03 -11.77
CA ARG A 31 6.53 -7.34 -12.39
C ARG A 31 5.26 -7.87 -13.05
N VAL A 32 4.08 -7.55 -12.50
CA VAL A 32 2.80 -8.17 -12.90
C VAL A 32 1.89 -7.22 -13.67
N GLY A 33 2.00 -5.90 -13.41
CA GLY A 33 1.13 -4.86 -13.97
C GLY A 33 -0.24 -4.75 -13.30
N GLU A 34 -0.52 -5.60 -12.31
CA GLU A 34 -1.80 -5.68 -11.61
C GLU A 34 -1.58 -5.90 -10.10
N PRO A 35 -2.56 -5.55 -9.24
CA PRO A 35 -2.50 -5.74 -7.78
C PRO A 35 -2.70 -7.21 -7.38
N VAL A 36 -1.93 -8.12 -7.99
CA VAL A 36 -2.04 -9.57 -7.84
C VAL A 36 -0.81 -10.16 -7.17
N GLY A 37 -1.04 -11.11 -6.26
CA GLY A 37 -0.01 -11.84 -5.53
C GLY A 37 0.19 -11.31 -4.12
N THR A 38 1.31 -11.71 -3.52
CA THR A 38 1.60 -11.48 -2.11
C THR A 38 3.03 -11.00 -1.90
N ILE A 39 3.23 -10.17 -0.87
CA ILE A 39 4.56 -9.89 -0.30
C ILE A 39 4.75 -10.74 0.95
N TYR A 40 5.99 -11.13 1.25
CA TYR A 40 6.34 -11.79 2.51
C TYR A 40 6.62 -10.75 3.59
N THR A 41 6.20 -11.03 4.81
CA THR A 41 6.36 -10.11 5.96
C THR A 41 7.67 -10.33 6.73
N ALA A 42 8.37 -11.45 6.50
CA ALA A 42 9.64 -11.79 7.15
C ALA A 42 10.75 -10.71 7.04
N PRO A 43 10.89 -9.94 5.94
CA PRO A 43 11.90 -8.88 5.83
C PRO A 43 11.53 -7.56 6.54
N LEU A 44 10.31 -7.44 7.07
CA LEU A 44 9.83 -6.23 7.73
C LEU A 44 10.34 -6.16 9.17
N SER A 45 10.66 -4.95 9.64
CA SER A 45 10.94 -4.72 11.05
C SER A 45 9.66 -4.88 11.89
N HIS A 46 9.81 -5.01 13.21
CA HIS A 46 8.66 -5.05 14.10
C HIS A 46 7.76 -3.80 13.99
N GLU A 47 8.36 -2.61 13.88
CA GLU A 47 7.61 -1.36 13.68
C GLU A 47 6.82 -1.35 12.37
N GLU A 48 7.43 -1.85 11.29
CA GLU A 48 6.76 -1.99 9.99
C GLU A 48 5.61 -3.00 10.07
N LEU A 49 5.78 -4.10 10.81
CA LEU A 49 4.73 -5.09 11.05
C LEU A 49 3.57 -4.52 11.88
N VAL A 50 3.86 -3.76 12.93
CA VAL A 50 2.84 -3.13 13.79
C VAL A 50 2.02 -2.15 12.97
N ALA A 51 2.68 -1.26 12.23
CA ALA A 51 1.99 -0.29 11.39
C ALA A 51 1.17 -0.95 10.27
N LEU A 52 1.69 -2.02 9.65
CA LEU A 52 0.95 -2.78 8.64
C LEU A 52 -0.26 -3.50 9.24
N ALA A 53 -0.12 -4.11 10.42
CA ALA A 53 -1.21 -4.80 11.10
C ALA A 53 -2.33 -3.81 11.49
N ASP A 54 -1.97 -2.66 12.06
CA ASP A 54 -2.91 -1.58 12.40
C ASP A 54 -3.61 -1.04 11.14
N PHE A 55 -2.86 -0.81 10.06
CA PHE A 55 -3.46 -0.37 8.79
C PHE A 55 -4.48 -1.39 8.25
N MET A 56 -4.18 -2.68 8.39
CA MET A 56 -5.01 -3.79 7.92
C MET A 56 -6.15 -4.15 8.90
N ASP A 57 -6.29 -3.44 10.02
CA ASP A 57 -7.21 -3.71 11.12
C ASP A 57 -7.11 -5.19 11.60
N MET A 58 -5.88 -5.67 11.78
CA MET A 58 -5.59 -7.01 12.29
C MET A 58 -4.52 -6.98 13.38
N SER A 59 -4.43 -8.05 14.17
CA SER A 59 -3.35 -8.18 15.16
C SER A 59 -2.00 -8.48 14.48
N VAL A 60 -0.91 -8.00 15.10
CA VAL A 60 0.46 -8.35 14.68
C VAL A 60 0.66 -9.86 14.66
N TYR A 61 0.14 -10.56 15.67
CA TYR A 61 0.19 -12.03 15.74
C TYR A 61 -0.47 -12.72 14.53
N ALA A 62 -1.63 -12.23 14.09
CA ALA A 62 -2.30 -12.77 12.90
C ALA A 62 -1.46 -12.53 11.63
N LEU A 63 -0.84 -11.35 11.51
CA LEU A 63 0.04 -11.00 10.40
C LEU A 63 1.30 -11.88 10.37
N GLU A 64 1.91 -12.12 11.53
CA GLU A 64 3.07 -12.99 11.69
C GLU A 64 2.74 -14.45 11.39
N LEU A 65 1.54 -14.92 11.77
CA LEU A 65 1.07 -16.27 11.44
C LEU A 65 0.84 -16.44 9.92
N GLN A 66 0.28 -15.42 9.27
CA GLN A 66 0.06 -15.45 7.81
C GLN A 66 1.37 -15.37 7.02
N ARG A 67 2.39 -14.68 7.55
CA ARG A 67 3.72 -14.46 6.94
C ARG A 67 3.71 -13.74 5.58
N LYS A 68 2.54 -13.32 5.10
CA LYS A 68 2.36 -12.69 3.80
C LYS A 68 1.12 -11.81 3.78
N ILE A 69 1.17 -10.77 2.94
CA ILE A 69 0.02 -9.89 2.64
C ILE A 69 -0.26 -9.91 1.15
N SER A 70 -1.55 -10.06 0.82
CA SER A 70 -2.08 -9.93 -0.54
C SER A 70 -2.15 -8.46 -0.95
N LEU A 71 -1.65 -8.14 -2.16
CA LEU A 71 -1.77 -6.80 -2.74
C LEU A 71 -3.25 -6.40 -2.90
N LYS A 72 -4.10 -7.37 -3.27
CA LYS A 72 -5.54 -7.16 -3.43
C LYS A 72 -6.19 -6.80 -2.09
N ASN A 73 -5.90 -7.55 -1.02
CA ASN A 73 -6.48 -7.27 0.30
C ASN A 73 -6.00 -5.91 0.82
N PHE A 74 -4.74 -5.56 0.56
CA PHE A 74 -4.22 -4.25 0.90
C PHE A 74 -4.94 -3.14 0.11
N GLU A 75 -5.16 -3.31 -1.19
CA GLU A 75 -5.88 -2.32 -2.00
C GLU A 75 -7.35 -2.18 -1.59
N GLU A 76 -8.03 -3.29 -1.27
CA GLU A 76 -9.38 -3.26 -0.72
C GLU A 76 -9.41 -2.44 0.58
N LYS A 77 -8.45 -2.66 1.47
CA LYS A 77 -8.33 -1.88 2.71
C LYS A 77 -8.02 -0.41 2.46
N LEU A 78 -7.12 -0.14 1.51
CA LEU A 78 -6.78 1.21 1.07
C LEU A 78 -8.02 1.95 0.55
N GLN A 79 -8.88 1.28 -0.22
CA GLN A 79 -10.11 1.86 -0.75
C GLN A 79 -11.17 2.08 0.34
N VAL A 80 -11.20 1.26 1.38
CA VAL A 80 -12.06 1.50 2.55
C VAL A 80 -11.62 2.75 3.31
N LYS A 81 -10.31 2.89 3.60
CA LYS A 81 -9.79 4.06 4.34
C LYS A 81 -9.72 5.33 3.48
N TYR A 82 -9.48 5.18 2.17
CA TYR A 82 -9.34 6.26 1.20
C TYR A 82 -10.15 5.94 -0.08
N PRO A 83 -11.45 6.27 -0.11
CA PRO A 83 -12.33 5.92 -1.22
C PRO A 83 -11.81 6.36 -2.59
N GLY A 84 -11.75 5.40 -3.52
CA GLY A 84 -11.34 5.61 -4.90
C GLY A 84 -9.83 5.70 -5.14
N VAL A 85 -8.99 5.42 -4.13
CA VAL A 85 -7.54 5.32 -4.27
C VAL A 85 -7.14 3.90 -4.67
N LYS A 86 -6.46 3.76 -5.81
CA LYS A 86 -5.84 2.49 -6.23
C LYS A 86 -4.43 2.36 -5.69
N LEU A 87 -3.97 1.13 -5.47
CA LEU A 87 -2.60 0.85 -5.02
C LEU A 87 -1.57 1.44 -6.01
N GLU A 88 -1.82 1.31 -7.31
CA GLU A 88 -0.97 1.91 -8.34
C GLU A 88 -0.80 3.43 -8.16
N GLN A 89 -1.90 4.14 -7.87
CA GLN A 89 -1.89 5.59 -7.70
C GLN A 89 -1.08 5.99 -6.48
N LEU A 90 -1.26 5.27 -5.37
CA LEU A 90 -0.46 5.45 -4.16
C LEU A 90 1.04 5.28 -4.45
N LEU A 91 1.42 4.14 -5.06
CA LEU A 91 2.83 3.82 -5.34
C LEU A 91 3.48 4.84 -6.28
N ARG A 92 2.77 5.27 -7.34
CA ARG A 92 3.27 6.28 -8.28
C ARG A 92 3.57 7.59 -7.57
N VAL A 93 2.65 8.09 -6.75
CA VAL A 93 2.83 9.39 -6.07
C VAL A 93 3.89 9.30 -4.98
N TYR A 94 3.88 8.23 -4.18
CA TYR A 94 4.82 8.01 -3.09
C TYR A 94 6.28 7.92 -3.58
N PHE A 95 6.56 7.12 -4.63
CA PHE A 95 7.93 6.86 -5.08
C PHE A 95 8.48 7.85 -6.11
N ARG A 96 7.63 8.47 -6.93
CA ARG A 96 8.12 9.35 -8.01
C ARG A 96 8.13 10.83 -7.65
N LYS A 97 7.51 11.23 -6.53
CA LYS A 97 7.19 12.66 -6.25
C LYS A 97 6.58 13.37 -7.47
N GLU A 98 5.95 12.63 -8.38
CA GLU A 98 5.29 13.17 -9.58
C GLU A 98 3.84 13.52 -9.22
N THR A 99 3.44 14.74 -9.54
CA THR A 99 2.03 15.16 -9.53
C THR A 99 1.25 14.29 -10.50
N VAL A 100 0.35 13.45 -9.99
CA VAL A 100 -0.54 12.54 -10.74
C VAL A 100 -0.94 13.13 -12.10
N PRO A 101 -0.46 12.58 -13.25
CA PRO A 101 -1.10 12.84 -14.52
C PRO A 101 -2.46 12.16 -14.50
N LEU A 102 -3.50 12.93 -14.82
CA LEU A 102 -4.87 12.46 -14.97
C LEU A 102 -4.91 11.39 -16.07
N LEU A 103 -4.89 10.12 -15.70
CA LEU A 103 -5.46 9.08 -16.56
C LEU A 103 -6.97 9.11 -16.37
N ASP A 104 -7.60 10.15 -16.90
CA ASP A 104 -8.95 10.08 -17.42
C ASP A 104 -8.87 9.24 -18.69
N LYS A 105 -8.89 7.91 -18.54
CA LYS A 105 -9.21 7.04 -19.67
C LYS A 105 -10.73 7.04 -19.81
N LYS A 106 -11.17 7.87 -20.77
CA LYS A 106 -12.39 7.85 -21.60
C LYS A 106 -13.52 6.91 -21.16
#